data_AF-A0A819F039-F1
#
_entry.id   AF-A0A819F039-F1
#
_cell.length_a   1.000
_cell.length_b   1.000
_cell.length_c   1.000
_cell.angle_alpha   90.00
_cell.angle_beta   90.00
_cell.angle_gamma   90.00
#
_symmetry.space_group_name_H-M   'P 1'
#
loop_
_entity.id
_entity.type
_entity.pdbx_description
1 polymer ?
#
loop_
_entity_poly.entity_id
_entity_poly.type
_entity_poly.pdbx_seq_one_letter_code
_entity_poly.pdbx_strand_id
1 'polypeptide(L)'
;MRHDEVMRVYSNVNLRRNLPELSPIPSARQRSVTAKVKPLRRLPLPPPQIESYGEISQHVEPIIDREFEDETPAEEHFEWSTEPIYPTEEAYYEKCQHYYNITHMPLISVSDNIFDDNIELTSATLVFAIDEDQKDDIVISKIQKGCVKVVFDFIKNLASQPITIQVKALYYSLTDKIKEELANLKVFFMFMGDLKSLDSKQKFRYDMTLYPQFNHLYVPNKTFWTGTSPDGLDRGNQPYYCPTGWKRYSFYVTENFYEKFKGWCICYHGTKFSHGLSILLSGLAPARIAAHGQGIYATPSITYACHPRYSEVKKIESSHERVFFKNGNYIQFVLQCRVHPNNMINIDRETLKASATKIDSNINNDAIEWIIDAQEKSLMDFNDPNSTIICTGIMVRVTDNHPGLLPESQWCSIFIIGISLDIFGLKWSIILSEIGYILYIVANIYPLPVFMYISAALVGFVAAPLWASQAVYLGRIAHYYAQHKHQTPEVYVSLFFWNLLCYL
;
A
#
# COMPACT_ATOMS: atom_id res chain seq x y z
N MET A 1 13.98 -56.41 25.20
CA MET A 1 12.53 -56.46 25.48
C MET A 1 11.85 -55.47 24.54
N ARG A 2 10.86 -55.92 23.76
CA ARG A 2 10.31 -55.23 22.58
C ARG A 2 9.14 -54.31 22.94
N HIS A 3 8.94 -53.33 22.08
CA HIS A 3 8.01 -52.20 22.12
C HIS A 3 6.51 -52.56 22.02
N ASP A 4 6.15 -53.85 22.06
CA ASP A 4 4.82 -54.35 21.68
C ASP A 4 3.85 -54.57 22.87
N GLU A 5 4.28 -54.35 24.12
CA GLU A 5 3.44 -54.59 25.31
C GLU A 5 2.67 -53.35 25.81
N VAL A 6 3.02 -52.14 25.36
CA VAL A 6 2.40 -50.90 25.88
C VAL A 6 1.07 -50.56 25.18
N MET A 7 0.79 -51.14 24.00
CA MET A 7 -0.41 -50.82 23.22
C MET A 7 -1.64 -51.71 23.50
N ARG A 8 -1.56 -52.69 24.42
CA ARG A 8 -2.70 -53.57 24.76
C ARG A 8 -3.56 -53.10 25.94
N VAL A 9 -3.17 -52.05 26.66
CA VAL A 9 -3.91 -51.60 27.86
C VAL A 9 -5.03 -50.60 27.55
N TYR A 10 -5.14 -50.09 26.32
CA TYR A 10 -6.11 -49.03 25.99
C TYR A 10 -7.38 -49.44 25.23
N SER A 11 -7.63 -50.73 24.96
CA SER A 11 -8.76 -51.14 24.10
C SER A 11 -10.01 -51.68 24.82
N ASN A 12 -10.13 -51.61 26.15
CA ASN A 12 -11.33 -52.12 26.83
C ASN A 12 -11.78 -51.21 28.00
N VAL A 13 -12.46 -50.10 27.67
CA VAL A 13 -13.37 -49.44 28.61
C VAL A 13 -14.65 -49.05 27.86
N ASN A 14 -15.64 -49.95 27.92
CA ASN A 14 -17.02 -49.70 27.56
C ASN A 14 -17.69 -48.95 28.73
N LEU A 15 -17.81 -47.62 28.65
CA LEU A 15 -18.60 -46.82 29.59
C LEU A 15 -19.87 -46.33 28.89
N ARG A 16 -20.94 -47.13 28.98
CA ARG A 16 -22.32 -46.63 28.82
C ARG A 16 -22.61 -45.70 29.99
N ARG A 17 -22.70 -44.40 29.74
CA ARG A 17 -23.29 -43.43 30.67
C ARG A 17 -24.71 -43.10 30.21
N ASN A 18 -25.67 -43.49 31.04
CA ASN A 18 -27.04 -42.99 31.00
C ASN A 18 -27.02 -41.49 31.32
N LEU A 19 -27.45 -40.66 30.37
CA LEU A 19 -27.75 -39.25 30.59
C LEU A 19 -29.25 -39.12 30.92
N PRO A 20 -29.64 -38.33 31.93
CA PRO A 20 -31.04 -38.07 32.21
C PRO A 20 -31.63 -37.10 31.16
N GLU A 21 -32.84 -37.42 30.70
CA GLU A 21 -33.65 -36.55 29.84
C GLU A 21 -33.89 -35.19 30.52
N LEU A 22 -33.42 -34.12 29.88
CA LEU A 22 -33.75 -32.74 30.25
C LEU A 22 -35.06 -32.36 29.58
N SER A 23 -36.06 -32.04 30.40
CA SER A 23 -37.37 -31.51 29.99
C SER A 23 -37.25 -30.15 29.28
N PRO A 24 -38.14 -29.85 28.32
CA PRO A 24 -38.04 -28.65 27.48
C PRO A 24 -38.36 -27.37 28.24
N ILE A 25 -37.50 -26.37 28.09
CA ILE A 25 -37.66 -24.99 28.60
C ILE A 25 -38.70 -24.27 27.72
N PRO A 26 -39.71 -23.58 28.29
CA PRO A 26 -40.71 -22.89 27.50
C PRO A 26 -40.14 -21.63 26.82
N SER A 27 -40.46 -21.49 25.53
CA SER A 27 -40.04 -20.41 24.65
C SER A 27 -40.50 -19.03 25.15
N ALA A 28 -39.54 -18.16 25.46
CA ALA A 28 -39.82 -16.76 25.76
C ALA A 28 -40.25 -16.00 24.48
N ARG A 29 -41.45 -15.43 24.55
CA ARG A 29 -42.13 -14.68 23.51
C ARG A 29 -41.45 -13.33 23.29
N GLN A 30 -40.61 -13.20 22.25
CA GLN A 30 -40.07 -11.90 21.83
C GLN A 30 -41.18 -11.06 21.18
N ARG A 31 -41.53 -9.94 21.82
CA ARG A 31 -42.37 -8.88 21.23
C ARG A 31 -41.53 -8.06 20.26
N SER A 32 -41.85 -8.09 18.97
CA SER A 32 -41.26 -7.17 17.99
C SER A 32 -41.89 -5.79 18.13
N VAL A 33 -41.10 -4.77 18.43
CA VAL A 33 -41.49 -3.37 18.30
C VAL A 33 -40.84 -2.85 17.01
N THR A 34 -41.59 -2.85 15.92
CA THR A 34 -41.19 -2.24 14.64
C THR A 34 -41.64 -0.78 14.63
N ALA A 35 -40.75 0.13 15.06
CA ALA A 35 -40.92 1.55 14.80
C ALA A 35 -40.49 1.86 13.36
N LYS A 36 -41.45 2.25 12.51
CA LYS A 36 -41.20 2.74 11.15
C LYS A 36 -40.46 4.08 11.21
N VAL A 37 -39.17 4.09 10.89
CA VAL A 37 -38.41 5.32 10.65
C VAL A 37 -38.49 5.66 9.16
N LYS A 38 -39.11 6.79 8.82
CA LYS A 38 -39.11 7.35 7.46
C LYS A 38 -37.72 7.93 7.15
N PRO A 39 -37.13 7.64 5.97
CA PRO A 39 -35.88 8.28 5.57
C PRO A 39 -36.12 9.74 5.16
N LEU A 40 -35.36 10.66 5.76
CA LEU A 40 -35.29 12.07 5.36
C LEU A 40 -34.53 12.19 4.04
N ARG A 41 -35.21 12.62 2.97
CA ARG A 41 -34.57 13.09 1.73
C ARG A 41 -33.80 14.37 2.04
N ARG A 42 -32.49 14.38 1.83
CA ARG A 42 -31.68 15.61 1.79
C ARG A 42 -31.75 16.20 0.38
N LEU A 43 -32.12 17.48 0.30
CA LEU A 43 -31.99 18.28 -0.92
C LEU A 43 -30.52 18.70 -1.09
N PRO A 44 -30.02 18.83 -2.34
CA PRO A 44 -28.67 19.31 -2.60
C PRO A 44 -28.55 20.80 -2.24
N LEU A 45 -27.42 21.16 -1.63
CA LEU A 45 -27.05 22.55 -1.35
C LEU A 45 -26.52 23.21 -2.64
N PRO A 46 -26.78 24.51 -2.85
CA PRO A 46 -26.25 25.24 -3.99
C PRO A 46 -24.72 25.46 -3.86
N PRO A 47 -24.01 25.57 -5.00
CA PRO A 47 -22.57 25.80 -5.02
C PRO A 47 -22.20 27.20 -4.49
N PRO A 48 -21.03 27.36 -3.87
CA PRO A 48 -20.56 28.64 -3.35
C PRO A 48 -20.17 29.58 -4.49
N GLN A 49 -20.54 30.85 -4.35
CA GLN A 49 -20.10 31.94 -5.24
C GLN A 49 -18.68 32.38 -4.85
N ILE A 50 -17.82 32.54 -5.86
CA ILE A 50 -16.44 33.02 -5.71
C ILE A 50 -16.43 34.50 -6.13
N GLU A 51 -16.03 35.38 -5.22
CA GLU A 51 -15.73 36.79 -5.51
C GLU A 51 -14.26 36.94 -5.89
N SER A 52 -13.98 37.60 -7.01
CA SER A 52 -12.64 37.92 -7.50
C SER A 52 -12.15 39.25 -6.93
N TYR A 53 -10.94 39.29 -6.37
CA TYR A 53 -10.25 40.53 -6.02
C TYR A 53 -9.18 40.86 -7.07
N GLY A 54 -9.10 42.15 -7.42
CA GLY A 54 -8.38 42.69 -8.57
C GLY A 54 -6.86 42.86 -8.38
N GLU A 55 -6.21 43.00 -9.54
CA GLU A 55 -4.76 43.16 -9.72
C GLU A 55 -4.26 44.55 -9.29
N ILE A 56 -3.02 44.57 -8.77
CA ILE A 56 -2.21 45.79 -8.60
C ILE A 56 -0.99 45.65 -9.50
N SER A 57 -0.88 46.57 -10.47
CA SER A 57 0.27 46.73 -11.36
C SER A 57 1.34 47.61 -10.71
N GLN A 58 2.61 47.20 -10.77
CA GLN A 58 3.74 48.08 -10.54
C GLN A 58 4.79 47.90 -11.66
N HIS A 59 4.97 48.99 -12.40
CA HIS A 59 6.00 49.22 -13.40
C HIS A 59 7.41 49.27 -12.77
N VAL A 60 8.39 48.63 -13.40
CA VAL A 60 9.82 48.91 -13.20
C VAL A 60 10.48 49.04 -14.59
N GLU A 61 11.26 50.11 -14.78
CA GLU A 61 12.01 50.44 -15.99
C GLU A 61 13.30 49.59 -16.14
N PRO A 62 13.81 49.37 -17.37
CA PRO A 62 15.02 48.59 -17.58
C PRO A 62 16.31 49.43 -17.52
N ILE A 63 17.38 48.82 -17.01
CA ILE A 63 18.75 49.34 -17.02
C ILE A 63 19.48 48.80 -18.25
N ILE A 64 20.21 49.70 -18.90
CA ILE A 64 20.91 49.59 -20.19
C ILE A 64 22.39 49.15 -20.02
N ASP A 65 22.83 48.36 -21.00
CA ASP A 65 24.16 48.05 -21.56
C ASP A 65 25.27 47.32 -20.77
N ARG A 66 25.71 46.19 -21.36
CA ARG A 66 27.12 45.92 -21.70
C ARG A 66 27.22 45.13 -23.00
N GLU A 67 27.89 45.72 -23.97
CA GLU A 67 28.33 45.10 -25.23
C GLU A 67 29.34 43.98 -24.97
N PHE A 68 29.13 42.83 -25.58
CA PHE A 68 30.11 41.77 -25.77
C PHE A 68 30.17 41.46 -27.27
N GLU A 69 31.39 41.47 -27.82
CA GLU A 69 31.66 41.29 -29.26
C GLU A 69 31.31 39.86 -29.71
N ASP A 70 30.53 39.79 -30.80
CA ASP A 70 30.07 38.57 -31.47
C ASP A 70 31.20 37.84 -32.21
N GLU A 71 31.48 36.59 -31.82
CA GLU A 71 32.00 35.59 -32.75
C GLU A 71 30.80 34.80 -33.30
N THR A 72 30.38 35.09 -34.54
CA THR A 72 29.29 34.37 -35.22
C THR A 72 29.63 32.89 -35.38
N PRO A 73 28.89 31.96 -34.73
CA PRO A 73 29.03 30.53 -34.96
C PRO A 73 28.55 30.19 -36.38
N ALA A 74 29.21 29.23 -37.02
CA ALA A 74 28.76 28.68 -38.30
C ALA A 74 27.30 28.23 -38.21
N GLU A 75 26.46 28.69 -39.15
CA GLU A 75 25.05 28.32 -39.24
C GLU A 75 24.92 26.80 -39.41
N GLU A 76 24.56 26.10 -38.34
CA GLU A 76 24.10 24.72 -38.42
C GLU A 76 22.79 24.69 -39.20
N HIS A 77 22.82 24.19 -40.44
CA HIS A 77 21.62 23.96 -41.23
C HIS A 77 20.86 22.76 -40.65
N PHE A 78 19.76 23.05 -39.95
CA PHE A 78 18.82 22.03 -39.49
C PHE A 78 17.75 21.75 -40.56
N GLU A 79 17.54 20.48 -40.89
CA GLU A 79 16.48 20.05 -41.81
C GLU A 79 15.16 19.79 -41.07
N TRP A 80 14.07 20.25 -41.67
CA TRP A 80 12.73 20.10 -41.15
C TRP A 80 12.23 18.66 -41.36
N SER A 81 11.71 18.04 -40.30
CA SER A 81 10.92 16.83 -40.47
C SER A 81 9.54 17.22 -41.01
N THR A 82 9.19 16.69 -42.16
CA THR A 82 7.87 16.85 -42.80
C THR A 82 6.87 15.79 -42.36
N GLU A 83 7.26 14.92 -41.43
CA GLU A 83 6.38 13.86 -40.92
C GLU A 83 5.31 14.47 -40.00
N PRO A 84 4.02 14.15 -40.22
CA PRO A 84 2.94 14.57 -39.35
C PRO A 84 3.03 13.88 -37.98
N ILE A 85 2.58 14.57 -36.94
CA ILE A 85 2.41 14.01 -35.59
C ILE A 85 1.45 12.82 -35.68
N TYR A 86 1.78 11.71 -35.03
CA TYR A 86 0.86 10.57 -35.02
C TYR A 86 -0.40 10.93 -34.21
N PRO A 87 -1.60 10.49 -34.61
CA PRO A 87 -2.84 10.81 -33.87
C PRO A 87 -2.80 10.44 -32.37
N THR A 88 -2.01 9.42 -31.99
CA THR A 88 -1.78 9.02 -30.60
C THR A 88 -0.95 10.04 -29.82
N GLU A 89 0.03 10.65 -30.48
CA GLU A 89 0.87 11.71 -29.91
C GLU A 89 0.06 13.00 -29.75
N GLU A 90 -0.80 13.34 -30.71
CA GLU A 90 -1.71 14.50 -30.65
C GLU A 90 -2.70 14.38 -29.47
N ALA A 91 -3.35 13.23 -29.33
CA ALA A 91 -4.24 12.97 -28.19
C ALA A 91 -3.52 12.99 -26.83
N TYR A 92 -2.23 12.66 -26.80
CA TYR A 92 -1.43 12.73 -25.59
C TYR A 92 -0.99 14.17 -25.27
N TYR A 93 -0.65 14.94 -26.30
CA TYR A 93 -0.36 16.37 -26.21
C TYR A 93 -1.52 17.14 -25.60
N GLU A 94 -2.73 16.97 -26.11
CA GLU A 94 -3.93 17.66 -25.59
C GLU A 94 -4.16 17.37 -24.09
N LYS A 95 -3.91 16.13 -23.67
CA LYS A 95 -4.02 15.73 -22.25
C LYS A 95 -2.96 16.39 -21.38
N CYS A 96 -1.71 16.48 -21.86
CA CYS A 96 -0.64 17.14 -21.12
C CYS A 96 -0.89 18.65 -21.03
N GLN A 97 -1.39 19.27 -22.09
CA GLN A 97 -1.79 20.67 -22.11
C GLN A 97 -2.91 20.93 -21.09
N HIS A 98 -3.92 20.05 -21.05
CA HIS A 98 -5.00 20.13 -20.07
C HIS A 98 -4.49 20.02 -18.62
N TYR A 99 -3.58 19.08 -18.34
CA TYR A 99 -2.94 18.94 -17.02
C TYR A 99 -2.19 20.22 -16.62
N TYR A 100 -1.40 20.79 -17.52
CA TYR A 100 -0.67 22.03 -17.25
C TYR A 100 -1.61 23.21 -17.01
N ASN A 101 -2.69 23.34 -17.79
CA ASN A 101 -3.66 24.40 -17.59
C ASN A 101 -4.35 24.35 -16.21
N ILE A 102 -4.47 23.16 -15.60
CA ILE A 102 -5.03 22.99 -14.26
C ILE A 102 -3.97 23.24 -13.18
N THR A 103 -2.75 22.77 -13.39
CA THR A 103 -1.73 22.66 -12.34
C THR A 103 -0.67 23.74 -12.39
N HIS A 104 -0.53 24.42 -13.53
CA HIS A 104 0.59 25.28 -13.89
C HIS A 104 1.97 24.61 -13.70
N MET A 105 2.03 23.27 -13.84
CA MET A 105 3.25 22.49 -13.69
C MET A 105 3.54 21.62 -14.93
N PRO A 106 4.79 21.54 -15.40
CA PRO A 106 5.18 20.62 -16.47
C PRO A 106 5.00 19.17 -16.05
N LEU A 107 4.46 18.33 -16.94
CA LEU A 107 4.50 16.87 -16.78
C LEU A 107 5.84 16.34 -17.29
N ILE A 108 6.68 15.82 -16.39
CA ILE A 108 7.97 15.20 -16.76
C ILE A 108 7.84 13.68 -16.69
N SER A 109 8.12 13.01 -17.81
CA SER A 109 8.14 11.55 -17.91
C SER A 109 9.52 11.06 -18.32
N VAL A 110 10.13 10.20 -17.52
CA VAL A 110 11.45 9.62 -17.78
C VAL A 110 11.29 8.12 -17.98
N SER A 111 11.89 7.59 -19.03
CA SER A 111 11.83 6.17 -19.34
C SER A 111 12.74 5.35 -18.41
N ASP A 112 12.30 4.14 -18.06
CA ASP A 112 12.98 3.32 -17.04
C ASP A 112 14.35 2.85 -17.54
N ASN A 113 14.51 2.72 -18.86
CA ASN A 113 15.76 2.36 -19.51
C ASN A 113 16.86 3.43 -19.37
N ILE A 114 16.52 4.68 -19.03
CA ILE A 114 17.50 5.71 -18.69
C ILE A 114 18.15 5.46 -17.32
N PHE A 115 17.49 4.72 -16.44
CA PHE A 115 17.97 4.42 -15.09
C PHE A 115 18.63 3.06 -14.95
N ASP A 116 18.67 2.25 -16.02
CA ASP A 116 19.33 0.94 -15.99
C ASP A 116 20.79 1.08 -16.44
N ASP A 117 21.71 0.94 -15.48
CA ASP A 117 23.16 1.01 -15.71
C ASP A 117 23.67 -0.08 -16.70
N ASN A 118 22.84 -1.09 -17.01
CA ASN A 118 23.18 -2.18 -17.92
C ASN A 118 22.66 -1.97 -19.35
N ILE A 119 21.89 -0.92 -19.62
CA ILE A 119 21.35 -0.64 -20.95
C ILE A 119 22.29 0.33 -21.66
N GLU A 120 22.91 -0.14 -22.75
CA GLU A 120 23.64 0.71 -23.68
C GLU A 120 22.62 1.53 -24.49
N LEU A 121 22.37 2.78 -24.07
CA LEU A 121 21.52 3.71 -24.81
C LEU A 121 22.21 4.11 -26.12
N THR A 122 21.72 3.56 -27.23
CA THR A 122 22.18 3.94 -28.57
C THR A 122 21.63 5.29 -29.03
N SER A 123 20.49 5.71 -28.49
CA SER A 123 19.91 7.05 -28.65
C SER A 123 19.00 7.39 -27.46
N ALA A 124 18.90 8.68 -27.14
CA ALA A 124 17.94 9.21 -26.18
C ALA A 124 17.19 10.38 -26.83
N THR A 125 15.87 10.36 -26.82
CA THR A 125 15.05 11.45 -27.35
C THR A 125 14.53 12.31 -26.21
N LEU A 126 14.69 13.64 -26.35
CA LEU A 126 14.11 14.64 -25.46
C LEU A 126 12.97 15.34 -26.19
N VAL A 127 11.72 15.06 -25.80
CA VAL A 127 10.55 15.70 -26.45
C VAL A 127 10.01 16.79 -25.55
N PHE A 128 9.86 18.01 -26.07
CA PHE A 128 9.20 19.12 -25.37
C PHE A 128 7.84 19.42 -26.01
N ALA A 129 6.86 19.77 -25.19
CA ALA A 129 5.64 20.42 -25.65
C ALA A 129 5.59 21.83 -25.08
N ILE A 130 5.50 22.82 -25.97
CA ILE A 130 5.43 24.24 -25.65
C ILE A 130 4.09 24.77 -26.19
N ASP A 131 3.47 25.67 -25.45
CA ASP A 131 2.24 26.36 -25.83
C ASP A 131 2.53 27.47 -26.86
N GLU A 132 1.85 27.48 -28.00
CA GLU A 132 2.28 28.20 -29.23
C GLU A 132 2.19 29.73 -29.17
N ASP A 133 1.59 30.30 -28.12
CA ASP A 133 1.15 31.69 -28.07
C ASP A 133 2.21 32.70 -27.58
N GLN A 134 3.49 32.34 -27.49
CA GLN A 134 4.56 33.25 -27.03
C GLN A 134 5.81 33.14 -27.94
N LYS A 135 6.19 34.25 -28.59
CA LYS A 135 7.24 34.29 -29.62
C LYS A 135 8.55 34.98 -29.23
N ASP A 136 8.67 35.56 -28.04
CA ASP A 136 9.54 36.74 -27.95
C ASP A 136 10.91 36.60 -27.26
N ASP A 137 11.31 35.46 -26.66
CA ASP A 137 12.63 35.40 -25.98
C ASP A 137 13.44 34.09 -26.14
N ILE A 138 13.08 33.24 -27.11
CA ILE A 138 13.82 31.99 -27.37
C ILE A 138 14.05 31.85 -28.88
N VAL A 139 15.32 31.73 -29.30
CA VAL A 139 15.66 31.32 -30.67
C VAL A 139 15.36 29.82 -30.80
N ILE A 140 14.10 29.51 -31.08
CA ILE A 140 13.62 28.16 -31.37
C ILE A 140 13.75 27.94 -32.87
N SER A 141 14.66 27.06 -33.30
CA SER A 141 14.91 26.77 -34.71
C SER A 141 13.80 25.92 -35.38
N LYS A 142 12.79 25.45 -34.62
CA LYS A 142 11.68 24.62 -35.11
C LYS A 142 10.42 24.70 -34.24
N ILE A 143 9.27 25.06 -34.82
CA ILE A 143 7.94 24.92 -34.19
C ILE A 143 7.09 24.03 -35.12
N GLN A 144 6.54 22.94 -34.60
CA GLN A 144 5.45 22.19 -35.23
C GLN A 144 4.18 22.46 -34.43
N LYS A 145 3.03 22.42 -35.12
CA LYS A 145 1.76 22.79 -34.52
C LYS A 145 1.47 21.95 -33.28
N GLY A 146 1.60 22.56 -32.11
CA GLY A 146 1.40 21.92 -30.81
C GLY A 146 2.44 20.86 -30.43
N CYS A 147 3.74 21.07 -30.67
CA CYS A 147 4.85 20.50 -29.86
C CYS A 147 6.20 20.93 -30.44
N VAL A 148 7.25 20.97 -29.62
CA VAL A 148 8.63 21.20 -30.07
C VAL A 148 9.45 19.92 -29.86
N LYS A 149 9.57 19.13 -30.93
CA LYS A 149 10.43 17.94 -30.97
C LYS A 149 11.89 18.36 -31.14
N VAL A 150 12.68 18.31 -30.06
CA VAL A 150 14.13 18.55 -30.08
C VAL A 150 14.84 17.20 -30.14
N VAL A 151 15.26 16.79 -31.35
CA VAL A 151 16.05 15.56 -31.52
C VAL A 151 17.52 15.93 -31.45
N PHE A 152 18.25 15.34 -30.50
CA PHE A 152 19.71 15.40 -30.48
C PHE A 152 20.24 14.18 -31.23
N ASP A 153 20.68 14.38 -32.48
CA ASP A 153 21.37 13.34 -33.24
C ASP A 153 22.87 13.41 -32.95
N PHE A 154 23.40 12.37 -32.30
CA PHE A 154 24.83 12.27 -32.06
C PHE A 154 25.53 11.84 -33.35
N ILE A 155 26.01 12.81 -34.12
CA ILE A 155 26.85 12.52 -35.30
C ILE A 155 28.23 12.09 -34.82
N LYS A 156 28.50 10.79 -34.95
CA LYS A 156 29.82 10.17 -34.73
C LYS A 156 30.84 10.82 -35.68
N ASN A 157 31.79 11.59 -35.14
CA ASN A 157 33.15 11.68 -35.70
C ASN A 157 34.18 12.35 -34.77
N LEU A 158 34.20 12.02 -33.48
CA LEU A 158 35.30 12.40 -32.60
C LEU A 158 35.85 11.21 -31.84
N ALA A 159 37.17 11.10 -31.94
CA ALA A 159 37.98 9.97 -31.53
C ALA A 159 37.98 9.75 -30.00
N SER A 160 37.88 8.46 -29.67
CA SER A 160 38.55 7.75 -28.58
C SER A 160 38.30 8.06 -27.10
N GLN A 161 37.38 8.93 -26.69
CA GLN A 161 36.86 8.87 -25.32
C GLN A 161 35.34 9.03 -25.22
N PRO A 162 34.63 8.14 -24.50
CA PRO A 162 33.20 8.25 -24.28
C PRO A 162 32.89 9.49 -23.44
N ILE A 163 32.09 10.41 -23.99
CA ILE A 163 31.50 11.50 -23.22
C ILE A 163 30.23 10.94 -22.58
N THR A 164 30.23 10.82 -21.26
CA THR A 164 29.04 10.49 -20.49
C THR A 164 28.33 11.79 -20.13
N ILE A 165 27.22 12.10 -20.79
CA ILE A 165 26.35 13.19 -20.36
C ILE A 165 25.29 12.61 -19.44
N GLN A 166 25.48 12.80 -18.14
CA GLN A 166 24.53 12.36 -17.12
C GLN A 166 23.49 13.46 -16.89
N VAL A 167 22.39 13.42 -17.64
CA VAL A 167 21.24 14.32 -17.38
C VAL A 167 20.35 13.68 -16.32
N LYS A 168 20.63 13.96 -15.05
CA LYS A 168 19.73 13.67 -13.93
C LYS A 168 18.90 14.90 -13.61
N ALA A 169 17.70 14.98 -14.15
CA ALA A 169 16.71 15.96 -13.74
C ALA A 169 15.45 15.22 -13.25
N LEU A 170 15.35 15.03 -11.94
CA LEU A 170 14.06 14.83 -11.30
C LEU A 170 13.46 16.23 -11.10
N TYR A 171 12.16 16.44 -11.37
CA TYR A 171 11.54 17.76 -11.14
C TYR A 171 11.87 18.32 -9.74
N TYR A 172 11.88 17.44 -8.73
CA TYR A 172 12.22 17.76 -7.34
C TYR A 172 13.70 18.10 -7.09
N SER A 173 14.60 17.70 -8.00
CA SER A 173 16.02 18.07 -7.95
C SER A 173 16.34 19.32 -8.77
N LEU A 174 15.37 19.88 -9.49
CA LEU A 174 15.52 21.17 -10.14
C LEU A 174 15.54 22.28 -9.09
N THR A 175 16.37 23.30 -9.31
CA THR A 175 16.31 24.52 -8.52
C THR A 175 14.99 25.25 -8.78
N ASP A 176 14.51 26.03 -7.82
CA ASP A 176 13.25 26.76 -7.99
C ASP A 176 13.33 27.75 -9.16
N LYS A 177 14.52 28.31 -9.41
CA LYS A 177 14.80 29.11 -10.62
C LYS A 177 14.55 28.32 -11.91
N ILE A 178 15.07 27.09 -12.04
CA ILE A 178 14.86 26.28 -13.26
C ILE A 178 13.39 25.89 -13.39
N LYS A 179 12.67 25.62 -12.29
CA LYS A 179 11.22 25.37 -12.33
C LYS A 179 10.44 26.59 -12.81
N GLU A 180 10.82 27.78 -12.34
CA GLU A 180 10.25 29.06 -12.75
C GLU A 180 10.53 29.34 -14.23
N GLU A 181 11.75 29.12 -14.70
CA GLU A 181 12.10 29.22 -16.12
C GLU A 181 11.29 28.22 -16.97
N LEU A 182 11.19 26.94 -16.58
CA LEU A 182 10.37 25.95 -17.31
C LEU A 182 8.88 26.33 -17.33
N ALA A 183 8.38 26.96 -16.26
CA ALA A 183 7.03 27.47 -16.19
C ALA A 183 6.85 28.70 -17.10
N ASN A 184 7.82 29.61 -17.15
CA ASN A 184 7.86 30.78 -18.04
C ASN A 184 7.92 30.36 -19.52
N LEU A 185 8.68 29.30 -19.83
CA LEU A 185 8.74 28.67 -21.14
C LEU A 185 7.43 27.94 -21.51
N LYS A 186 6.44 27.89 -20.61
CA LYS A 186 5.19 27.12 -20.73
C LYS A 186 5.42 25.69 -21.23
N VAL A 187 6.52 25.08 -20.81
CA VAL A 187 6.75 23.66 -21.10
C VAL A 187 5.74 22.88 -20.28
N PHE A 188 4.90 22.10 -20.94
CA PHE A 188 3.88 21.32 -20.25
C PHE A 188 4.10 19.81 -20.34
N PHE A 189 5.01 19.38 -21.20
CA PHE A 189 5.44 18.00 -21.28
C PHE A 189 6.93 17.88 -21.60
N MET A 190 7.63 16.99 -20.89
CA MET A 190 9.00 16.59 -21.20
C MET A 190 9.13 15.07 -21.13
N PHE A 191 9.49 14.42 -22.24
CA PHE A 191 9.84 12.99 -22.25
C PHE A 191 11.33 12.79 -22.45
N MET A 192 11.90 11.87 -21.67
CA MET A 192 13.28 11.40 -21.85
C MET A 192 13.26 9.89 -22.03
N GLY A 193 13.64 9.37 -23.20
CA GLY A 193 13.73 7.93 -23.44
C GLY A 193 13.75 7.51 -24.91
N ASP A 194 13.69 6.21 -25.16
CA ASP A 194 13.44 5.66 -26.51
C ASP A 194 11.97 5.88 -26.87
N LEU A 195 11.68 6.36 -28.09
CA LEU A 195 10.31 6.57 -28.60
C LEU A 195 9.47 5.28 -28.54
N LYS A 196 10.06 4.10 -28.72
CA LYS A 196 9.31 2.82 -28.58
C LYS A 196 8.82 2.60 -27.14
N SER A 197 9.55 3.13 -26.16
CA SER A 197 9.15 3.06 -24.75
C SER A 197 8.03 4.05 -24.42
N LEU A 198 7.95 5.17 -25.14
CA LEU A 198 6.87 6.16 -24.99
C LEU A 198 5.50 5.51 -25.25
N ASP A 199 5.32 4.77 -26.34
CA ASP A 199 4.06 4.07 -26.67
C ASP A 199 3.63 3.07 -25.58
N SER A 200 4.59 2.38 -24.97
CA SER A 200 4.31 1.44 -23.88
C SER A 200 3.91 2.15 -22.58
N LYS A 201 4.48 3.34 -22.34
CA LYS A 201 4.21 4.18 -21.16
C LYS A 201 2.95 5.05 -21.33
N GLN A 202 2.50 5.30 -22.56
CA GLN A 202 1.24 5.99 -22.83
C GLN A 202 -0.01 5.21 -22.37
N LYS A 203 0.14 3.96 -21.92
CA LYS A 203 -0.94 3.17 -21.30
C LYS A 203 -1.12 3.44 -19.80
N PHE A 204 -0.26 4.23 -19.16
CA PHE A 204 -0.44 4.58 -17.76
C PHE A 204 -1.69 5.43 -17.56
N ARG A 205 -2.35 5.25 -16.41
CA ARG A 205 -3.44 6.11 -15.95
C ARG A 205 -2.92 7.55 -15.86
N TYR A 206 -3.30 8.40 -16.81
CA TYR A 206 -2.87 9.80 -16.83
C TYR A 206 -3.50 10.62 -15.70
N ASP A 207 -4.65 10.18 -15.21
CA ASP A 207 -5.27 10.73 -14.03
C ASP A 207 -5.83 9.59 -13.17
N MET A 208 -5.82 9.80 -11.86
CA MET A 208 -6.62 8.99 -10.98
C MET A 208 -7.54 9.93 -10.24
N THR A 209 -8.72 10.14 -10.83
CA THR A 209 -9.71 11.02 -10.23
C THR A 209 -10.21 10.41 -8.93
N LEU A 210 -10.11 11.16 -7.84
CA LEU A 210 -10.78 10.79 -6.60
C LEU A 210 -12.29 10.91 -6.78
N TYR A 211 -13.06 10.13 -6.02
CA TYR A 211 -14.51 10.19 -6.00
C TYR A 211 -15.04 10.42 -4.59
N PRO A 212 -14.93 11.67 -4.08
CA PRO A 212 -15.06 11.96 -2.65
C PRO A 212 -16.39 11.57 -2.03
N GLN A 213 -17.47 11.54 -2.82
CA GLN A 213 -18.81 11.15 -2.36
C GLN A 213 -18.90 9.70 -1.84
N PHE A 214 -17.94 8.84 -2.19
CA PHE A 214 -17.84 7.46 -1.69
C PHE A 214 -16.73 7.28 -0.64
N ASN A 215 -16.12 8.38 -0.18
CA ASN A 215 -15.15 8.33 0.90
C ASN A 215 -15.87 8.02 2.21
N HIS A 216 -15.33 7.07 2.96
CA HIS A 216 -15.93 6.62 4.22
C HIS A 216 -14.86 6.58 5.30
N LEU A 217 -15.24 7.00 6.51
CA LEU A 217 -14.44 6.75 7.71
C LEU A 217 -15.13 5.64 8.49
N TYR A 218 -14.49 4.47 8.57
CA TYR A 218 -15.04 3.28 9.18
C TYR A 218 -14.74 3.27 10.67
N VAL A 219 -15.65 3.80 11.47
CA VAL A 219 -15.54 3.87 12.95
C VAL A 219 -16.93 3.70 13.57
N PRO A 220 -17.05 3.16 14.81
CA PRO A 220 -18.35 2.88 15.45
C PRO A 220 -19.37 4.02 15.43
N ASN A 221 -18.91 5.28 15.45
CA ASN A 221 -19.76 6.48 15.47
C ASN A 221 -19.98 7.11 14.08
N LYS A 222 -19.54 6.46 13.00
CA LYS A 222 -19.75 6.92 11.61
C LYS A 222 -20.22 5.75 10.74
N THR A 223 -19.37 5.25 9.86
CA THR A 223 -19.68 4.10 9.01
C THR A 223 -19.25 2.83 9.73
N PHE A 224 -20.20 2.07 10.26
CA PHE A 224 -19.90 0.83 10.98
C PHE A 224 -21.04 -0.17 10.88
N TRP A 225 -20.68 -1.46 10.82
CA TRP A 225 -21.61 -2.58 10.93
C TRP A 225 -20.89 -3.79 11.51
N THR A 226 -21.65 -4.70 12.13
CA THR A 226 -21.16 -5.99 12.60
C THR A 226 -21.55 -7.09 11.61
N GLY A 227 -20.67 -8.07 11.41
CA GLY A 227 -20.88 -9.12 10.41
C GLY A 227 -20.80 -8.62 8.98
N THR A 228 -21.55 -9.26 8.08
CA THR A 228 -21.56 -8.92 6.66
C THR A 228 -22.28 -7.59 6.40
N SER A 229 -21.84 -6.88 5.36
CA SER A 229 -22.41 -5.58 5.00
C SER A 229 -23.92 -5.66 4.75
N PRO A 230 -24.73 -4.78 5.38
CA PRO A 230 -26.19 -4.85 5.31
C PRO A 230 -26.81 -4.08 4.12
N ASP A 231 -26.00 -3.54 3.20
CA ASP A 231 -26.49 -2.64 2.14
C ASP A 231 -27.17 -3.34 0.95
N GLY A 232 -27.23 -4.68 0.97
CA GLY A 232 -27.85 -5.48 -0.08
C GLY A 232 -27.12 -5.43 -1.43
N LEU A 233 -25.92 -4.85 -1.50
CA LEU A 233 -25.14 -4.82 -2.72
C LEU A 233 -24.53 -6.18 -3.00
N ASP A 234 -24.64 -6.60 -4.26
CA ASP A 234 -24.06 -7.84 -4.75
C ASP A 234 -22.53 -7.73 -4.83
N ARG A 235 -21.85 -8.62 -4.08
CA ARG A 235 -20.39 -8.71 -3.95
C ARG A 235 -19.88 -10.12 -4.26
N GLY A 236 -20.54 -10.81 -5.18
CA GLY A 236 -20.07 -12.11 -5.68
C GLY A 236 -20.14 -13.21 -4.64
N ASN A 237 -21.17 -13.17 -3.79
CA ASN A 237 -21.37 -14.08 -2.65
C ASN A 237 -20.24 -14.09 -1.61
N GLN A 238 -19.29 -13.15 -1.68
CA GLN A 238 -18.24 -13.02 -0.67
C GLN A 238 -18.64 -12.00 0.39
N PRO A 239 -18.42 -12.32 1.69
CA PRO A 239 -18.76 -11.41 2.76
C PRO A 239 -17.88 -10.17 2.73
N TYR A 240 -18.48 -9.00 2.98
CA TYR A 240 -17.76 -7.75 3.16
C TYR A 240 -17.91 -7.26 4.59
N TYR A 241 -16.83 -7.39 5.36
CA TYR A 241 -16.77 -6.97 6.75
C TYR A 241 -16.33 -5.51 6.88
N CYS A 242 -16.82 -4.82 7.91
CA CYS A 242 -16.48 -3.42 8.15
C CYS A 242 -14.98 -3.26 8.44
N PRO A 243 -14.21 -2.51 7.62
CA PRO A 243 -12.79 -2.25 7.85
C PRO A 243 -12.60 -1.18 8.94
N THR A 244 -13.03 -1.49 10.16
CA THR A 244 -13.04 -0.56 11.30
C THR A 244 -11.63 -0.03 11.58
N GLY A 245 -11.51 1.28 11.82
CA GLY A 245 -10.23 1.98 12.01
C GLY A 245 -9.61 2.54 10.71
N TRP A 246 -10.23 2.29 9.55
CA TRP A 246 -9.71 2.76 8.26
C TRP A 246 -10.53 3.91 7.67
N LYS A 247 -9.86 4.76 6.89
CA LYS A 247 -10.48 5.75 6.01
C LYS A 247 -10.29 5.32 4.56
N ARG A 248 -11.38 5.29 3.81
CA ARG A 248 -11.36 5.03 2.37
C ARG A 248 -11.29 6.33 1.58
N TYR A 249 -10.37 6.38 0.64
CA TYR A 249 -10.32 7.34 -0.46
C TYR A 249 -10.66 6.61 -1.75
N SER A 250 -11.79 6.98 -2.34
CA SER A 250 -12.39 6.28 -3.46
C SER A 250 -11.85 6.82 -4.76
N PHE A 251 -11.78 5.96 -5.77
CA PHE A 251 -11.47 6.36 -7.13
C PHE A 251 -12.73 6.38 -7.97
N TYR A 252 -12.77 7.34 -8.88
CA TYR A 252 -13.67 7.27 -10.01
C TYR A 252 -13.15 6.17 -10.95
N VAL A 253 -14.06 5.30 -11.38
CA VAL A 253 -13.74 4.17 -12.27
C VAL A 253 -14.61 4.26 -13.52
N THR A 254 -15.92 4.45 -13.35
CA THR A 254 -16.89 4.64 -14.45
C THR A 254 -18.23 5.11 -13.88
N GLU A 255 -19.05 5.80 -14.68
CA GLU A 255 -20.41 6.25 -14.31
C GLU A 255 -21.31 5.08 -13.87
N ASN A 256 -21.28 3.95 -14.59
CA ASN A 256 -22.16 2.80 -14.34
C ASN A 256 -21.49 1.76 -13.44
N PHE A 257 -20.78 2.22 -12.41
CA PHE A 257 -19.91 1.38 -11.57
C PHE A 257 -20.62 0.14 -11.01
N TYR A 258 -21.80 0.32 -10.42
CA TYR A 258 -22.52 -0.77 -9.79
C TYR A 258 -23.04 -1.81 -10.77
N GLU A 259 -23.44 -1.39 -11.97
CA GLU A 259 -23.94 -2.29 -13.01
C GLU A 259 -22.79 -3.08 -13.63
N LYS A 260 -21.68 -2.40 -13.95
CA LYS A 260 -20.49 -3.01 -14.54
C LYS A 260 -19.81 -4.02 -13.61
N PHE A 261 -19.73 -3.70 -12.31
CA PHE A 261 -19.04 -4.53 -11.32
C PHE A 261 -20.00 -5.24 -10.36
N LYS A 262 -21.25 -5.45 -10.79
CA LYS A 262 -22.22 -6.25 -10.06
C LYS A 262 -21.70 -7.67 -9.89
N GLY A 263 -21.74 -8.19 -8.66
CA GLY A 263 -21.25 -9.54 -8.39
C GLY A 263 -19.73 -9.65 -8.29
N TRP A 264 -18.98 -8.55 -8.35
CA TRP A 264 -17.54 -8.59 -8.12
C TRP A 264 -17.22 -8.56 -6.63
N CYS A 265 -16.30 -9.41 -6.20
CA CYS A 265 -15.88 -9.54 -4.82
C CYS A 265 -15.00 -8.34 -4.43
N ILE A 266 -15.10 -7.88 -3.18
CA ILE A 266 -14.18 -6.86 -2.64
C ILE A 266 -12.99 -7.58 -2.01
N CYS A 267 -11.78 -7.14 -2.33
CA CYS A 267 -10.56 -7.61 -1.71
C CYS A 267 -9.59 -6.46 -1.45
N TYR A 268 -8.50 -6.78 -0.77
CA TYR A 268 -7.45 -5.87 -0.36
C TYR A 268 -6.09 -6.39 -0.82
N HIS A 269 -5.23 -5.46 -1.23
CA HIS A 269 -3.85 -5.75 -1.59
C HIS A 269 -2.92 -4.86 -0.77
N GLY A 270 -2.13 -5.48 0.10
CA GLY A 270 -1.05 -4.79 0.81
C GLY A 270 0.12 -4.53 -0.12
N THR A 271 0.71 -3.34 -0.03
CA THR A 271 1.93 -3.02 -0.79
C THR A 271 2.84 -2.05 -0.02
N LYS A 272 4.04 -1.80 -0.53
CA LYS A 272 4.96 -0.79 -0.01
C LYS A 272 4.59 0.59 -0.55
N PHE A 273 4.92 1.66 0.19
CA PHE A 273 4.70 3.03 -0.26
C PHE A 273 5.42 3.33 -1.58
N SER A 274 6.63 2.80 -1.78
CA SER A 274 7.39 2.97 -3.01
C SER A 274 6.71 2.38 -4.26
N HIS A 275 5.80 1.41 -4.08
CA HIS A 275 5.09 0.75 -5.17
C HIS A 275 3.64 1.24 -5.31
N GLY A 276 3.08 1.88 -4.28
CA GLY A 276 1.68 2.32 -4.28
C GLY A 276 1.33 3.15 -5.51
N LEU A 277 2.08 4.22 -5.77
CA LEU A 277 1.81 5.08 -6.93
C LEU A 277 1.99 4.33 -8.26
N SER A 278 3.07 3.56 -8.41
CA SER A 278 3.29 2.76 -9.62
C SER A 278 2.13 1.79 -9.88
N ILE A 279 1.65 1.08 -8.85
CA ILE A 279 0.51 0.16 -8.98
C ILE A 279 -0.78 0.92 -9.37
N LEU A 280 -1.01 2.09 -8.77
CA LEU A 280 -2.21 2.89 -9.06
C LEU A 280 -2.24 3.41 -10.51
N LEU A 281 -1.07 3.75 -11.05
CA LEU A 281 -0.92 4.26 -12.42
C LEU A 281 -0.79 3.14 -13.47
N SER A 282 -0.27 1.97 -13.09
CA SER A 282 0.14 0.91 -14.02
C SER A 282 -0.69 -0.37 -13.91
N GLY A 283 -1.37 -0.58 -12.77
CA GLY A 283 -2.00 -1.84 -12.45
C GLY A 283 -1.14 -2.77 -11.59
N LEU A 284 -1.57 -4.02 -11.46
CA LEU A 284 -0.93 -5.02 -10.59
C LEU A 284 -0.14 -6.05 -11.39
N ALA A 285 1.13 -6.24 -11.05
CA ALA A 285 1.93 -7.33 -11.60
C ALA A 285 1.71 -8.61 -10.79
N PRO A 286 1.73 -9.81 -11.42
CA PRO A 286 1.74 -11.07 -10.71
C PRO A 286 2.95 -11.19 -9.77
N ALA A 287 2.77 -11.91 -8.66
CA ALA A 287 3.85 -12.13 -7.70
C ALA A 287 4.97 -12.97 -8.30
N ARG A 288 6.21 -12.46 -8.29
CA ARG A 288 7.39 -13.20 -8.77
C ARG A 288 7.67 -14.48 -7.96
N ILE A 289 7.48 -14.38 -6.64
CA ILE A 289 7.63 -15.50 -5.70
C ILE A 289 6.23 -15.88 -5.24
N ALA A 290 5.83 -17.09 -5.59
CA ALA A 290 4.47 -17.59 -5.44
C ALA A 290 4.45 -18.79 -4.50
N ALA A 291 3.89 -18.62 -3.30
CA ALA A 291 3.75 -19.73 -2.35
C ALA A 291 2.65 -20.71 -2.77
N HIS A 292 1.58 -20.21 -3.38
CA HIS A 292 0.38 -20.98 -3.75
C HIS A 292 0.10 -20.99 -5.27
N GLY A 293 1.05 -20.52 -6.08
CA GLY A 293 0.91 -20.42 -7.54
C GLY A 293 1.08 -19.00 -8.08
N GLN A 294 1.34 -18.90 -9.37
CA GLN A 294 1.52 -17.63 -10.06
C GLN A 294 0.19 -16.87 -10.14
N GLY A 295 0.22 -15.57 -9.86
CA GLY A 295 -0.98 -14.73 -9.89
C GLY A 295 -0.85 -13.49 -9.01
N ILE A 296 -1.93 -12.73 -8.90
CA ILE A 296 -1.99 -11.56 -8.02
C ILE A 296 -2.58 -11.98 -6.68
N TYR A 297 -1.84 -11.70 -5.61
CA TYR A 297 -2.24 -12.05 -4.25
C TYR A 297 -3.08 -10.93 -3.65
N ALA A 298 -4.27 -11.28 -3.19
CA ALA A 298 -5.20 -10.38 -2.51
C ALA A 298 -5.90 -11.11 -1.36
N THR A 299 -6.70 -10.40 -0.59
CA THR A 299 -7.41 -11.00 0.55
C THR A 299 -8.74 -10.29 0.82
N PRO A 300 -9.80 -10.98 1.27
CA PRO A 300 -11.00 -10.33 1.77
C PRO A 300 -10.79 -9.69 3.15
N SER A 301 -9.68 -9.99 3.83
CA SER A 301 -9.35 -9.47 5.16
C SER A 301 -8.42 -8.27 5.07
N ILE A 302 -8.92 -7.09 5.40
CA ILE A 302 -8.05 -5.92 5.56
C ILE A 302 -7.04 -6.11 6.70
N THR A 303 -7.41 -6.88 7.73
CA THR A 303 -6.55 -7.25 8.84
C THR A 303 -5.33 -8.02 8.33
N TYR A 304 -5.54 -9.04 7.49
CA TYR A 304 -4.44 -9.76 6.85
C TYR A 304 -3.61 -8.88 5.91
N ALA A 305 -4.26 -8.11 5.04
CA ALA A 305 -3.59 -7.21 4.08
C ALA A 305 -2.70 -6.17 4.76
N CYS A 306 -3.05 -5.74 5.97
CA CYS A 306 -2.31 -4.74 6.73
C CYS A 306 -1.13 -5.30 7.54
N HIS A 307 -0.83 -6.59 7.42
CA HIS A 307 0.37 -7.15 8.04
C HIS A 307 1.62 -6.44 7.49
N PRO A 308 2.62 -6.06 8.33
CA PRO A 308 3.80 -5.31 7.89
C PRO A 308 4.62 -5.96 6.77
N ARG A 309 4.50 -7.28 6.58
CA ARG A 309 5.08 -8.01 5.44
C ARG A 309 4.48 -7.57 4.10
N TYR A 310 3.18 -7.30 4.06
CA TYR A 310 2.46 -6.98 2.83
C TYR A 310 2.26 -5.47 2.69
N SER A 311 1.88 -4.80 3.77
CA SER A 311 1.62 -3.36 3.78
C SER A 311 2.62 -2.63 4.66
N GLU A 312 3.44 -1.77 4.06
CA GLU A 312 4.47 -1.02 4.79
C GLU A 312 3.85 -0.04 5.80
N VAL A 313 4.42 -0.01 7.00
CA VAL A 313 4.12 1.02 8.00
C VAL A 313 5.18 2.11 7.89
N LYS A 314 4.76 3.37 7.75
CA LYS A 314 5.66 4.52 7.83
C LYS A 314 5.38 5.34 9.07
N LYS A 315 6.45 5.76 9.75
CA LYS A 315 6.36 6.81 10.75
C LYS A 315 6.15 8.14 10.03
N ILE A 316 5.20 8.94 10.50
CA ILE A 316 4.97 10.30 10.01
C ILE A 316 6.07 11.17 10.62
N GLU A 317 6.79 11.91 9.78
CA GLU A 317 7.79 12.86 10.25
C GLU A 317 7.10 14.04 10.94
N SER A 318 7.67 14.55 12.02
CA SER A 318 7.05 15.61 12.82
C SER A 318 6.90 16.95 12.06
N SER A 319 7.67 17.14 10.99
CA SER A 319 7.48 18.22 10.01
C SER A 319 6.15 18.10 9.24
N HIS A 320 5.70 16.87 8.97
CA HIS A 320 4.49 16.57 8.20
C HIS A 320 3.24 16.41 9.06
N GLU A 321 3.38 16.16 10.36
CA GLU A 321 2.26 16.04 11.31
C GLU A 321 1.32 17.25 11.22
N ARG A 322 1.87 18.47 11.23
CA ARG A 322 1.06 19.70 11.19
C ARG A 322 0.33 19.93 9.86
N VAL A 323 0.83 19.35 8.78
CA VAL A 323 0.36 19.63 7.41
C VAL A 323 -0.74 18.66 7.00
N PHE A 324 -0.55 17.37 7.22
CA PHE A 324 -1.43 16.35 6.63
C PHE A 324 -2.32 15.63 7.66
N PHE A 325 -1.85 15.47 8.90
CA PHE A 325 -2.53 14.63 9.90
C PHE A 325 -2.53 15.31 11.27
N LYS A 326 -3.65 15.96 11.62
CA LYS A 326 -3.79 16.63 12.93
C LYS A 326 -3.40 15.75 14.13
N ASN A 327 -3.57 14.43 14.02
CA ASN A 327 -3.18 13.44 15.03
C ASN A 327 -2.66 12.18 14.31
N GLY A 328 -1.61 11.56 14.85
CA GLY A 328 -1.04 10.29 14.38
C GLY A 328 0.46 10.33 14.13
N ASN A 329 1.16 9.29 14.57
CA ASN A 329 2.60 9.13 14.40
C ASN A 329 2.95 8.12 13.31
N TYR A 330 1.99 7.32 12.86
CA TYR A 330 2.18 6.26 11.88
C TYR A 330 1.07 6.29 10.85
N ILE A 331 1.43 5.97 9.61
CA ILE A 331 0.52 5.79 8.49
C ILE A 331 0.76 4.44 7.83
N GLN A 332 -0.34 3.83 7.41
CA GLN A 332 -0.32 2.61 6.62
C GLN A 332 -1.46 2.66 5.59
N PHE A 333 -1.24 2.08 4.42
CA PHE A 333 -2.28 1.95 3.42
C PHE A 333 -2.33 0.57 2.77
N VAL A 334 -3.52 0.21 2.31
CA VAL A 334 -3.74 -0.94 1.43
C VAL A 334 -4.62 -0.49 0.26
N LEU A 335 -4.49 -1.17 -0.87
CA LEU A 335 -5.37 -0.95 -2.01
C LEU A 335 -6.67 -1.74 -1.80
N GLN A 336 -7.81 -1.09 -2.03
CA GLN A 336 -9.09 -1.79 -2.12
C GLN A 336 -9.41 -2.08 -3.58
N CYS A 337 -9.54 -3.37 -3.90
CA CYS A 337 -9.80 -3.85 -5.23
C CYS A 337 -11.18 -4.52 -5.33
N ARG A 338 -11.67 -4.64 -6.56
CA ARG A 338 -12.73 -5.57 -6.92
C ARG A 338 -12.20 -6.61 -7.88
N VAL A 339 -12.58 -7.86 -7.69
CA VAL A 339 -12.18 -8.99 -8.54
C VAL A 339 -13.40 -9.69 -9.10
N HIS A 340 -13.33 -10.06 -10.37
CA HIS A 340 -14.37 -10.86 -11.01
C HIS A 340 -14.36 -12.28 -10.41
N PRO A 341 -15.51 -12.84 -9.97
CA PRO A 341 -15.54 -14.09 -9.20
C PRO A 341 -14.97 -15.29 -9.98
N ASN A 342 -15.11 -15.29 -11.30
CA ASN A 342 -14.59 -16.38 -12.16
C ASN A 342 -13.07 -16.34 -12.36
N ASN A 343 -12.38 -15.33 -11.83
CA ASN A 343 -10.93 -15.16 -12.01
C ASN A 343 -10.15 -15.37 -10.71
N MET A 344 -10.80 -15.85 -9.65
CA MET A 344 -10.11 -16.33 -8.45
C MET A 344 -9.67 -17.77 -8.71
N ILE A 345 -8.37 -17.99 -8.94
CA ILE A 345 -7.79 -19.31 -9.23
C ILE A 345 -7.87 -20.19 -7.99
N ASN A 346 -7.46 -19.63 -6.86
CA ASN A 346 -7.32 -20.37 -5.62
C ASN A 346 -7.71 -19.49 -4.44
N ILE A 347 -8.38 -20.11 -3.48
CA ILE A 347 -8.64 -19.60 -2.15
C ILE A 347 -7.92 -20.56 -1.23
N ASP A 348 -6.83 -20.09 -0.60
CA ASP A 348 -5.94 -20.93 0.16
C ASP A 348 -5.68 -20.33 1.55
N ARG A 349 -4.91 -21.09 2.32
CA ARG A 349 -4.40 -20.67 3.62
C ARG A 349 -3.45 -19.49 3.50
N GLU A 350 -3.33 -18.77 4.59
CA GLU A 350 -2.33 -17.73 4.78
C GLU A 350 -0.87 -18.19 4.55
N THR A 351 -0.03 -17.27 4.04
CA THR A 351 1.40 -17.50 3.77
C THR A 351 2.33 -17.06 4.90
N LEU A 352 1.77 -16.63 6.03
CA LEU A 352 2.50 -16.21 7.23
C LEU A 352 2.78 -17.39 8.19
N LYS A 353 2.26 -18.59 7.91
CA LYS A 353 2.29 -19.80 8.77
C LYS A 353 1.62 -19.62 10.13
N ALA A 354 0.75 -18.63 10.29
CA ALA A 354 -0.04 -18.35 11.48
C ALA A 354 -1.23 -19.31 11.69
N SER A 355 -1.12 -20.59 11.30
CA SER A 355 -2.19 -21.60 11.44
C SER A 355 -2.73 -21.77 12.88
N ALA A 356 -1.91 -21.49 13.90
CA ALA A 356 -2.31 -21.59 15.30
C ALA A 356 -3.06 -20.35 15.83
N THR A 357 -3.07 -19.25 15.09
CA THR A 357 -3.66 -17.97 15.53
C THR A 357 -4.71 -17.52 14.55
N LYS A 358 -5.93 -17.23 15.02
CA LYS A 358 -6.98 -16.67 14.16
C LYS A 358 -6.59 -15.24 13.75
N ILE A 359 -6.34 -15.03 12.45
CA ILE A 359 -5.87 -13.74 11.92
C ILE A 359 -7.02 -12.72 11.90
N ASP A 360 -8.16 -13.13 11.35
CA ASP A 360 -9.36 -12.30 11.26
C ASP A 360 -10.52 -13.03 11.97
N SER A 361 -11.21 -12.33 12.86
CA SER A 361 -12.35 -12.90 13.57
C SER A 361 -13.49 -13.38 12.64
N ASN A 362 -13.58 -12.82 11.43
CA ASN A 362 -14.68 -13.04 10.49
C ASN A 362 -14.31 -13.94 9.30
N ILE A 363 -13.02 -14.21 9.08
CA ILE A 363 -12.52 -14.98 7.92
C ILE A 363 -11.61 -16.08 8.44
N ASN A 364 -11.87 -17.32 8.02
CA ASN A 364 -11.03 -18.45 8.41
C ASN A 364 -9.66 -18.36 7.71
N ASN A 365 -8.61 -18.77 8.41
CA ASN A 365 -7.24 -18.68 7.90
C ASN A 365 -7.00 -19.52 6.63
N ASP A 366 -7.81 -20.56 6.38
CA ASP A 366 -7.75 -21.43 5.21
C ASP A 366 -8.43 -20.84 3.96
N ALA A 367 -9.09 -19.69 4.11
CA ALA A 367 -9.78 -18.99 3.04
C ALA A 367 -9.42 -17.49 2.96
N ILE A 368 -8.33 -17.10 3.62
CA ILE A 368 -7.98 -15.69 3.79
C ILE A 368 -7.09 -15.15 2.66
N GLU A 369 -6.44 -16.01 1.89
CA GLU A 369 -5.58 -15.59 0.78
C GLU A 369 -6.18 -15.99 -0.56
N TRP A 370 -6.33 -15.03 -1.47
CA TRP A 370 -6.88 -15.21 -2.81
C TRP A 370 -5.79 -15.01 -3.85
N ILE A 371 -5.73 -15.93 -4.81
CA ILE A 371 -4.87 -15.83 -5.98
C ILE A 371 -5.76 -15.52 -7.18
N ILE A 372 -5.49 -14.37 -7.80
CA ILE A 372 -6.24 -13.87 -8.94
C ILE A 372 -5.47 -14.18 -10.21
N ASP A 373 -6.19 -14.72 -11.18
CA ASP A 373 -5.65 -15.04 -12.50
C ASP A 373 -5.24 -13.78 -13.25
N ALA A 374 -3.97 -13.75 -13.62
CA ALA A 374 -3.40 -12.71 -14.46
C ALA A 374 -3.61 -12.98 -15.95
N GLN A 375 -4.19 -14.12 -16.34
CA GLN A 375 -4.47 -14.49 -17.73
C GLN A 375 -3.23 -14.39 -18.62
N GLU A 376 -2.09 -14.89 -18.12
CA GLU A 376 -0.78 -14.81 -18.77
C GLU A 376 -0.25 -13.37 -19.00
N LYS A 377 -0.93 -12.34 -18.50
CA LYS A 377 -0.47 -10.95 -18.56
C LYS A 377 0.62 -10.71 -17.52
N SER A 378 1.69 -10.02 -17.92
CA SER A 378 2.75 -9.56 -17.02
C SER A 378 2.30 -8.41 -16.10
N LEU A 379 1.21 -7.74 -16.46
CA LEU A 379 0.64 -6.60 -15.74
C LEU A 379 -0.87 -6.55 -15.98
N MET A 380 -1.64 -6.48 -14.91
CA MET A 380 -3.09 -6.30 -14.93
C MET A 380 -3.41 -4.82 -14.84
N ASP A 381 -3.59 -4.20 -15.99
CA ASP A 381 -4.00 -2.79 -16.11
C ASP A 381 -5.42 -2.60 -15.54
N PHE A 382 -5.59 -1.60 -14.67
CA PHE A 382 -6.89 -1.25 -14.09
C PHE A 382 -7.81 -0.52 -15.07
N ASN A 383 -7.28 -0.02 -16.20
CA ASN A 383 -8.06 0.63 -17.25
C ASN A 383 -8.56 -0.34 -18.32
N ASP A 384 -7.98 -1.55 -18.39
CA ASP A 384 -8.46 -2.57 -19.32
C ASP A 384 -9.93 -2.90 -18.99
N PRO A 385 -10.88 -2.68 -19.91
CA PRO A 385 -12.29 -2.99 -19.66
C PRO A 385 -12.52 -4.48 -19.40
N ASN A 386 -11.58 -5.34 -19.81
CA ASN A 386 -11.57 -6.79 -19.59
C ASN A 386 -10.65 -7.20 -18.44
N SER A 387 -10.12 -6.24 -17.66
CA SER A 387 -9.30 -6.57 -16.50
C SER A 387 -10.08 -7.43 -15.52
N THR A 388 -9.44 -8.43 -14.95
CA THR A 388 -10.06 -9.34 -13.96
C THR A 388 -10.09 -8.74 -12.56
N ILE A 389 -9.34 -7.66 -12.35
CA ILE A 389 -9.21 -6.92 -11.11
C ILE A 389 -9.15 -5.41 -11.40
N ILE A 390 -9.83 -4.62 -10.58
CA ILE A 390 -9.75 -3.15 -10.63
C ILE A 390 -9.46 -2.58 -9.24
N CYS A 391 -8.68 -1.49 -9.16
CA CYS A 391 -8.52 -0.74 -7.93
C CYS A 391 -9.62 0.33 -7.81
N THR A 392 -10.37 0.28 -6.71
CA THR A 392 -11.54 1.14 -6.48
C THR A 392 -11.30 2.22 -5.43
N GLY A 393 -10.17 2.13 -4.72
CA GLY A 393 -9.78 3.11 -3.72
C GLY A 393 -8.54 2.68 -2.94
N ILE A 394 -8.08 3.59 -2.09
CA ILE A 394 -7.06 3.32 -1.07
C ILE A 394 -7.73 3.33 0.30
N MET A 395 -7.39 2.35 1.13
CA MET A 395 -7.70 2.37 2.55
C MET A 395 -6.46 2.89 3.29
N VAL A 396 -6.62 3.94 4.08
CA VAL A 396 -5.56 4.53 4.89
C VAL A 396 -5.96 4.46 6.35
N ARG A 397 -5.02 4.05 7.21
CA ARG A 397 -5.13 4.24 8.66
C ARG A 397 -3.98 5.09 9.15
N VAL A 398 -4.28 5.93 10.14
CA VAL A 398 -3.34 6.81 10.80
C VAL A 398 -3.48 6.60 12.31
N THR A 399 -2.38 6.28 12.98
CA THR A 399 -2.39 5.82 14.39
C THR A 399 -1.28 6.49 15.19
N ASP A 400 -1.52 6.71 16.48
CA ASP A 400 -0.49 7.27 17.39
C ASP A 400 0.58 6.22 17.76
N ASN A 401 0.19 4.95 17.80
CA ASN A 401 1.08 3.83 18.05
C ASN A 401 1.39 3.08 16.76
N HIS A 402 2.49 2.32 16.75
CA HIS A 402 2.83 1.45 15.64
C HIS A 402 1.64 0.51 15.34
N PRO A 403 1.14 0.40 14.09
CA PRO A 403 -0.07 -0.36 13.79
C PRO A 403 -0.03 -1.84 14.17
N GLY A 404 1.17 -2.43 14.26
CA GLY A 404 1.38 -3.79 14.76
C GLY A 404 1.12 -3.98 16.27
N LEU A 405 0.88 -2.90 17.04
CA LEU A 405 0.51 -2.92 18.45
C LEU A 405 -1.00 -2.76 18.67
N LEU A 406 -1.76 -2.49 17.61
CA LEU A 406 -3.21 -2.36 17.70
C LEU A 406 -3.83 -3.71 18.04
N PRO A 407 -4.92 -3.76 18.84
CA PRO A 407 -5.59 -5.00 19.22
C PRO A 407 -5.87 -5.94 18.03
N GLU A 408 -6.34 -5.39 16.92
CA GLU A 408 -6.64 -6.14 15.69
C GLU A 408 -5.40 -6.64 14.94
N SER A 409 -4.21 -6.09 15.22
CA SER A 409 -2.93 -6.47 14.62
C SER A 409 -2.03 -7.25 15.59
N GLN A 410 -2.48 -7.59 16.81
CA GLN A 410 -1.63 -8.27 17.81
C GLN A 410 -1.12 -9.62 17.32
N TRP A 411 -1.83 -10.26 16.41
CA TRP A 411 -1.39 -11.49 15.75
C TRP A 411 -0.11 -11.27 14.90
N CYS A 412 0.17 -10.06 14.43
CA CYS A 412 1.39 -9.71 13.68
C CYS A 412 2.66 -9.72 14.55
N SER A 413 2.54 -9.40 15.84
CA SER A 413 3.68 -9.37 16.79
C SER A 413 4.28 -10.76 17.01
N ILE A 414 3.59 -11.80 16.54
CA ILE A 414 3.93 -13.21 16.65
C ILE A 414 5.00 -13.62 15.62
N PHE A 415 5.66 -12.75 14.84
CA PHE A 415 6.67 -13.26 13.90
C PHE A 415 7.94 -13.79 14.58
N ILE A 416 8.62 -12.98 15.41
CA ILE A 416 9.81 -13.44 16.16
C ILE A 416 9.40 -14.33 17.33
N ILE A 417 8.33 -13.92 18.01
CA ILE A 417 7.74 -14.66 19.12
C ILE A 417 7.20 -16.00 18.64
N GLY A 418 6.46 -16.03 17.53
CA GLY A 418 5.84 -17.23 16.96
C GLY A 418 6.85 -18.16 16.33
N ILE A 419 7.87 -17.68 15.60
CA ILE A 419 8.97 -18.58 15.18
C ILE A 419 9.60 -19.26 16.41
N SER A 420 9.86 -18.49 17.47
CA SER A 420 10.43 -19.04 18.71
C SER A 420 9.46 -20.01 19.41
N LEU A 421 8.17 -19.69 19.48
CA LEU A 421 7.15 -20.50 20.14
C LEU A 421 6.77 -21.75 19.33
N ASP A 422 6.80 -21.70 18.00
CA ASP A 422 6.46 -22.81 17.12
C ASP A 422 7.60 -23.83 17.05
N ILE A 423 8.86 -23.36 17.01
CA ILE A 423 10.03 -24.24 16.98
C ILE A 423 10.28 -24.87 18.36
N PHE A 424 10.30 -24.06 19.42
CA PHE A 424 10.72 -24.52 20.73
C PHE A 424 9.53 -24.90 21.63
N GLY A 425 8.36 -24.29 21.44
CA GLY A 425 7.23 -24.43 22.37
C GLY A 425 7.36 -23.52 23.58
N LEU A 426 6.22 -23.17 24.20
CA LEU A 426 6.11 -22.23 25.33
C LEU A 426 7.15 -22.44 26.44
N LYS A 427 7.33 -23.69 26.90
CA LYS A 427 8.25 -24.00 28.02
C LYS A 427 9.70 -23.78 27.63
N TRP A 428 10.11 -24.24 26.45
CA TRP A 428 11.50 -24.13 26.01
C TRP A 428 11.85 -22.72 25.58
N SER A 429 10.91 -21.94 25.02
CA SER A 429 11.15 -20.52 24.75
C SER A 429 11.48 -19.75 26.04
N ILE A 430 10.78 -20.01 27.15
CA ILE A 430 11.13 -19.44 28.47
C ILE A 430 12.55 -19.85 28.86
N ILE A 431 12.87 -21.15 28.83
CA ILE A 431 14.19 -21.66 29.24
C ILE A 431 15.32 -21.06 28.40
N LEU A 432 15.19 -21.04 27.07
CA LEU A 432 16.21 -20.50 26.16
C LEU A 432 16.39 -19.00 26.38
N SER A 433 15.31 -18.28 26.63
CA SER A 433 15.40 -16.87 26.95
C SER A 433 16.09 -16.59 28.27
N GLU A 434 15.78 -17.34 29.33
CA GLU A 434 16.48 -17.25 30.62
C GLU A 434 17.97 -17.56 30.48
N ILE A 435 18.35 -18.56 29.66
CA ILE A 435 19.76 -18.84 29.34
C ILE A 435 20.42 -17.62 28.68
N GLY A 436 19.73 -16.92 27.77
CA GLY A 436 20.23 -15.69 27.16
C GLY A 436 20.50 -14.59 28.18
N TYR A 437 19.62 -14.42 29.18
CA TYR A 437 19.84 -13.50 30.30
C TYR A 437 21.00 -13.94 31.21
N ILE A 438 21.12 -15.23 31.52
CA ILE A 438 22.24 -15.77 32.31
C ILE A 438 23.58 -15.49 31.61
N LEU A 439 23.66 -15.70 30.30
CA LEU A 439 24.87 -15.42 29.52
C LEU A 439 25.24 -13.93 29.56
N TYR A 440 24.25 -13.03 29.56
CA TYR A 440 24.48 -11.61 29.77
C TYR A 440 24.99 -11.27 31.16
N ILE A 441 24.44 -11.88 32.22
CA ILE A 441 24.94 -11.72 33.58
C ILE A 441 26.40 -12.22 33.69
N VAL A 442 26.72 -13.38 33.11
CA VAL A 442 28.09 -13.91 33.08
C VAL A 442 29.04 -12.98 32.33
N ALA A 443 28.61 -12.40 31.20
CA ALA A 443 29.41 -11.42 30.46
C ALA A 443 29.69 -10.15 31.30
N ASN A 444 28.80 -9.76 32.21
CA ASN A 444 29.02 -8.64 33.12
C ASN A 444 30.05 -8.95 34.22
N ILE A 445 30.31 -10.21 34.55
CA ILE A 445 31.38 -10.59 35.51
C ILE A 445 32.76 -10.34 34.89
N TYR A 446 32.90 -10.55 33.57
CA TYR A 446 34.12 -10.29 32.81
C TYR A 446 33.81 -9.39 31.60
N PRO A 447 33.72 -8.06 31.79
CA PRO A 447 33.17 -7.14 30.82
C PRO A 447 34.15 -6.82 29.69
N LEU A 448 34.47 -7.82 28.88
CA LEU A 448 35.17 -7.63 27.60
C LEU A 448 34.18 -7.04 26.59
N PRO A 449 34.53 -5.97 25.85
CA PRO A 449 33.61 -5.29 24.95
C PRO A 449 32.90 -6.24 23.96
N VAL A 450 33.64 -7.20 23.40
CA VAL A 450 33.08 -8.18 22.46
C VAL A 450 32.01 -9.07 23.11
N PHE A 451 32.25 -9.55 24.33
CA PHE A 451 31.27 -10.38 25.05
C PHE A 451 30.06 -9.58 25.49
N MET A 452 30.25 -8.32 25.88
CA MET A 452 29.15 -7.41 26.22
C MET A 452 28.26 -7.12 25.01
N TYR A 453 28.83 -6.85 23.84
CA TYR A 453 28.03 -6.61 22.63
C TYR A 453 27.25 -7.85 22.18
N ILE A 454 27.90 -9.03 22.17
CA ILE A 454 27.24 -10.28 21.76
C ILE A 454 26.11 -10.63 22.73
N SER A 455 26.36 -10.56 24.03
CA SER A 455 25.35 -10.91 25.03
C SER A 455 24.21 -9.89 25.09
N ALA A 456 24.47 -8.60 24.90
CA ALA A 456 23.43 -7.58 24.81
C ALA A 456 22.52 -7.79 23.58
N ALA A 457 23.11 -8.13 22.43
CA ALA A 457 22.34 -8.48 21.24
C ALA A 457 21.49 -9.74 21.47
N LEU A 458 22.05 -10.75 22.16
CA LEU A 458 21.32 -11.96 22.52
C LEU A 458 20.12 -11.65 23.43
N VAL A 459 20.30 -10.82 24.47
CA VAL A 459 19.19 -10.36 25.33
C VAL A 459 18.12 -9.63 24.52
N GLY A 460 18.51 -8.73 23.62
CA GLY A 460 17.57 -8.05 22.72
C GLY A 460 16.72 -9.02 21.88
N PHE A 461 17.32 -10.13 21.45
CA PHE A 461 16.62 -11.17 20.69
C PHE A 461 15.70 -12.02 21.58
N VAL A 462 16.11 -12.37 22.80
CA VAL A 462 15.37 -13.29 23.66
C VAL A 462 14.36 -12.63 24.60
N ALA A 463 14.45 -11.32 24.82
CA ALA A 463 13.58 -10.59 25.75
C ALA A 463 12.11 -10.62 25.31
N ALA A 464 11.83 -10.33 24.04
CA ALA A 464 10.44 -10.35 23.54
C ALA A 464 9.82 -11.76 23.57
N PRO A 465 10.51 -12.83 23.12
CA PRO A 465 10.06 -14.20 23.33
C PRO A 465 9.85 -14.58 24.80
N LEU A 466 10.69 -14.11 25.74
CA LEU A 466 10.55 -14.40 27.16
C LEU A 466 9.22 -13.89 27.69
N TRP A 467 8.99 -12.57 27.55
CA TRP A 467 7.79 -11.92 28.06
C TRP A 467 6.52 -12.48 27.43
N ALA A 468 6.54 -12.71 26.12
CA ALA A 468 5.40 -13.28 25.43
C ALA A 468 5.12 -14.72 25.86
N SER A 469 6.16 -15.57 25.96
CA SER A 469 5.99 -16.96 26.38
C SER A 469 5.56 -17.08 27.85
N GLN A 470 6.12 -16.27 28.76
CA GLN A 470 5.69 -16.20 30.16
C GLN A 470 4.22 -15.76 30.27
N ALA A 471 3.83 -14.68 29.57
CA ALA A 471 2.46 -14.18 29.61
C ALA A 471 1.44 -15.22 29.13
N VAL A 472 1.72 -15.87 27.99
CA VAL A 472 0.86 -16.92 27.44
C VAL A 472 0.84 -18.16 28.35
N TYR A 473 1.99 -18.55 28.90
CA TYR A 473 2.09 -19.70 29.80
C TYR A 473 1.29 -19.49 31.09
N LEU A 474 1.45 -18.34 31.74
CA LEU A 474 0.67 -17.98 32.93
C LEU A 474 -0.82 -17.90 32.64
N GLY A 475 -1.21 -17.32 31.50
CA GLY A 475 -2.60 -17.29 31.06
C GLY A 475 -3.21 -18.69 30.92
N ARG A 476 -2.48 -19.64 30.33
CA ARG A 476 -2.93 -21.03 30.20
C ARG A 476 -3.06 -21.75 31.55
N ILE A 477 -2.10 -21.56 32.45
CA ILE A 477 -2.18 -22.15 33.81
C ILE A 477 -3.34 -21.53 34.59
N ALA A 478 -3.52 -20.21 34.52
CA ALA A 478 -4.64 -19.52 35.16
C ALA A 478 -5.98 -20.07 34.69
N HIS A 479 -6.13 -20.28 33.38
CA HIS A 479 -7.35 -20.85 32.82
C HIS A 479 -7.59 -22.29 33.31
N TYR A 480 -6.56 -23.13 33.31
CA TYR A 480 -6.66 -24.51 33.80
C TYR A 480 -7.00 -24.58 35.30
N TYR A 481 -6.40 -23.69 36.09
CA TYR A 481 -6.66 -23.58 37.53
C TYR A 481 -8.08 -23.06 37.81
N ALA A 482 -8.53 -22.07 37.04
CA ALA A 482 -9.89 -21.52 37.13
C ALA A 482 -10.96 -22.57 36.89
N GLN A 483 -10.76 -23.43 35.88
CA GLN A 483 -11.65 -24.56 35.60
C GLN A 483 -11.75 -25.54 36.77
N HIS A 484 -10.64 -25.82 37.46
CA HIS A 484 -10.63 -26.70 38.64
C HIS A 484 -11.28 -26.07 39.89
N LYS A 485 -11.32 -24.74 39.95
CA LYS A 485 -11.87 -23.99 41.10
C LYS A 485 -13.27 -23.43 40.87
N HIS A 486 -13.84 -23.63 39.69
CA HIS A 486 -15.13 -23.06 39.28
C HIS A 486 -15.18 -21.52 39.47
N GLN A 487 -14.08 -20.84 39.19
CA GLN A 487 -13.97 -19.39 39.22
C GLN A 487 -13.61 -18.85 37.84
N THR A 488 -13.67 -17.53 37.66
CA THR A 488 -13.35 -16.91 36.38
C THR A 488 -11.83 -16.78 36.20
N PRO A 489 -11.28 -16.98 34.98
CA PRO A 489 -9.84 -16.95 34.72
C PRO A 489 -9.16 -15.63 35.09
N GLU A 490 -9.89 -14.51 35.03
CA GLU A 490 -9.35 -13.16 35.24
C GLU A 490 -8.76 -12.99 36.64
N VAL A 491 -9.41 -13.57 37.66
CA VAL A 491 -8.93 -13.54 39.04
C VAL A 491 -7.55 -14.18 39.16
N TYR A 492 -7.35 -15.32 38.50
CA TYR A 492 -6.08 -16.05 38.57
C TYR A 492 -5.00 -15.49 37.65
N VAL A 493 -5.38 -14.92 36.50
CA VAL A 493 -4.44 -14.18 35.66
C VAL A 493 -3.86 -13.01 36.46
N SER A 494 -4.71 -12.17 37.07
CA SER A 494 -4.25 -11.07 37.91
C SER A 494 -3.38 -11.54 39.07
N LEU A 495 -3.77 -12.63 39.76
CA LEU A 495 -2.99 -13.19 40.86
C LEU A 495 -1.59 -13.68 40.43
N PHE A 496 -1.49 -14.36 39.28
CA PHE A 496 -0.21 -14.87 38.80
C PHE A 496 0.70 -13.77 38.26
N PHE A 497 0.15 -12.80 37.53
CA PHE A 497 0.93 -11.64 37.07
C PHE A 497 1.40 -10.76 38.23
N TRP A 498 0.58 -10.57 39.26
CA TRP A 498 0.97 -9.80 40.43
C TRP A 498 2.14 -10.46 41.18
N ASN A 499 2.07 -11.77 41.40
CA ASN A 499 3.18 -12.49 42.03
C ASN A 499 4.46 -12.41 41.19
N LEU A 500 4.37 -12.55 39.87
CA LEU A 500 5.53 -12.41 38.99
C LEU A 500 6.18 -11.03 39.12
N LEU A 501 5.37 -9.96 39.13
CA LEU A 501 5.85 -8.58 39.31
C LEU A 501 6.46 -8.31 40.68
N CYS A 502 6.06 -9.05 41.73
CA CYS A 502 6.69 -8.93 43.05
C CYS A 502 8.03 -9.66 43.17
N TYR A 503 8.33 -10.61 42.27
CA TYR A 503 9.60 -11.34 42.26
C TYR A 503 10.68 -10.68 41.39
N LEU A 504 10.27 -9.83 40.44
CA LEU A 504 11.15 -9.00 39.62
C LEU A 504 11.45 -7.69 40.35
#